data_AF-A0A919W1T6-F1
#
_entry.id   AF-A0A919W1T6-F1
#
_cell.length_a   1.000
_cell.length_b   1.000
_cell.length_c   1.000
_cell.angle_alpha   90.00
_cell.angle_beta   90.00
_cell.angle_gamma   90.00
#
_symmetry.space_group_name_H-M   'P 1'
#
loop_
_entity.id
_entity.type
_entity.pdbx_description
1 polymer ?
#
loop_
_entity_poly.entity_id
_entity_poly.type
_entity_poly.pdbx_seq_one_letter_code
_entity_poly.pdbx_strand_id
1 'polypeptide(L)' 'MKILGAMGTPDGRWRFEVVRVRREQQYRMFRDGELLPYRGAMGIFEWLLGEDGYSMADLVEMPVQDSTAGAA' A
#
# COMPACT_ATOMS: atom_id res chain seq x y z
N MET A 1 1.16 14.47 -6.59
CA MET A 1 1.54 13.21 -5.90
C MET A 1 1.76 12.17 -6.99
N LYS A 2 2.82 11.35 -6.92
CA LYS A 2 3.07 10.30 -7.91
C LYS A 2 3.25 8.96 -7.20
N ILE A 3 2.64 7.90 -7.68
CA ILE A 3 2.92 6.55 -7.18
C ILE A 3 4.18 6.04 -7.86
N LEU A 4 5.14 5.61 -7.06
CA LEU A 4 6.44 5.08 -7.51
C LEU A 4 6.40 3.57 -7.73
N GLY A 5 5.53 2.87 -7.00
CA GLY A 5 5.34 1.43 -7.10
C GLY A 5 4.20 0.98 -6.21
N ALA A 6 3.68 -0.21 -6.48
CA ALA A 6 2.67 -0.85 -5.66
C ALA A 6 2.98 -2.34 -5.52
N MET A 7 2.70 -2.88 -4.34
CA MET A 7 2.74 -4.31 -4.06
C MET A 7 1.42 -4.70 -3.38
N GLY A 8 1.06 -5.97 -3.40
CA GLY A 8 -0.16 -6.42 -2.74
C GLY A 8 -0.25 -7.93 -2.65
N THR A 9 -1.22 -8.42 -1.90
CA THR A 9 -1.48 -9.86 -1.82
C THR A 9 -2.12 -10.35 -3.12
N PRO A 10 -1.91 -11.61 -3.53
CA PRO A 10 -2.44 -12.12 -4.80
C PRO A 10 -3.97 -12.09 -4.92
N ASP A 11 -4.67 -12.14 -3.79
CA ASP A 11 -6.13 -12.03 -3.69
C ASP A 11 -6.63 -10.57 -3.82
N GLY A 12 -5.73 -9.59 -3.85
CA GLY A 12 -6.04 -8.17 -3.92
C GLY A 12 -6.54 -7.54 -2.61
N ARG A 13 -6.59 -8.31 -1.51
CA ARG A 13 -7.07 -7.83 -0.22
C ARG A 13 -6.18 -6.75 0.37
N TRP A 14 -4.87 -6.92 0.26
CA TRP A 14 -3.89 -5.94 0.72
C TRP A 14 -3.23 -5.26 -0.45
N ARG A 15 -3.09 -3.95 -0.37
CA ARG A 15 -2.30 -3.16 -1.31
C ARG A 15 -1.45 -2.15 -0.57
N PHE A 16 -0.19 -2.09 -0.94
CA PHE A 16 0.80 -1.16 -0.44
C PHE A 16 1.30 -0.31 -1.59
N GLU A 17 1.38 1.00 -1.39
CA GLU A 17 1.88 1.91 -2.41
C GLU A 17 2.97 2.81 -1.86
N VAL A 18 4.04 2.96 -2.63
CA VAL A 18 5.07 3.97 -2.38
C VAL A 18 4.68 5.21 -3.17
N VAL A 19 4.45 6.33 -2.50
CA VAL A 19 4.07 7.59 -3.14
C VAL A 19 5.11 8.67 -2.90
N ARG A 20 5.42 9.44 -3.94
CA ARG A 20 6.23 10.66 -3.85
C ARG A 20 5.33 11.86 -3.63
N VAL A 21 5.50 12.50 -2.48
CA VAL A 21 4.85 13.76 -2.12
C VAL A 21 5.95 14.82 -2.03
N ARG A 22 5.97 15.75 -3.00
CA ARG A 22 7.06 16.73 -3.17
C ARG A 22 8.42 16.02 -3.28
N ARG A 23 9.32 16.21 -2.30
CA ARG A 23 10.65 15.59 -2.25
C ARG A 23 10.70 14.33 -1.36
N GLU A 24 9.61 14.00 -0.68
CA GLU A 24 9.54 12.91 0.30
C GLU A 24 8.84 11.68 -0.29
N GLN A 25 9.24 10.50 0.17
CA GLN A 25 8.52 9.25 -0.06
C GLN A 25 7.61 8.98 1.15
N GLN A 26 6.37 8.64 0.86
CA GLN A 26 5.39 8.20 1.86
C GLN A 26 4.82 6.86 1.43
N TYR A 27 4.23 6.15 2.38
CA TYR A 27 3.63 4.84 2.16
C TYR A 27 2.13 4.93 2.40
N ARG A 28 1.36 4.29 1.53
CA ARG A 28 -0.08 4.09 1.70
C ARG A 28 -0.37 2.61 1.79
N MET A 29 -1.33 2.25 2.63
CA MET A 29 -1.75 0.88 2.84
C MET A 29 -3.25 0.81 2.71
N PHE A 30 -3.73 -0.15 1.94
CA PHE A 30 -5.13 -0.40 1.70
C PHE A 30 -5.46 -1.81 2.12
N ARG A 31 -6.63 -1.97 2.73
CA ARG A 31 -7.24 -3.26 3.02
C ARG A 31 -8.63 -3.28 2.40
N ASP A 32 -8.92 -4.27 1.57
CA ASP A 32 -10.19 -4.42 0.86
C ASP A 32 -10.57 -3.14 0.06
N GLY A 33 -9.56 -2.44 -0.48
CA GLY A 33 -9.71 -1.18 -1.22
C GLY A 33 -9.80 0.09 -0.36
N GLU A 34 -9.93 -0.02 0.96
CA GLU A 34 -9.99 1.13 1.86
C GLU A 34 -8.61 1.57 2.34
N LEU A 35 -8.32 2.87 2.24
CA LEU A 35 -7.07 3.44 2.74
C LEU A 35 -7.06 3.40 4.28
N LEU A 36 -6.09 2.71 4.85
CA LEU A 36 -5.89 2.70 6.29
C LEU A 36 -5.29 4.05 6.74
N PRO A 37 -5.72 4.61 7.88
CA PRO A 37 -5.27 5.91 8.38
C PRO A 37 -3.81 5.92 8.85
N TYR A 38 -3.10 4.79 8.70
CA TYR A 38 -1.72 4.63 9.12
C TYR A 38 -0.73 5.18 8.09
N ARG A 39 0.00 6.23 8.49
CA ARG A 39 1.24 6.68 7.85
C ARG A 39 2.43 6.17 8.66
N GLY A 40 2.63 4.85 8.67
CA GLY A 40 3.53 4.16 9.61
C GLY A 40 4.71 3.44 8.98
N ALA A 41 5.69 3.09 9.82
CA ALA A 41 6.88 2.31 9.48
C ALA A 41 6.53 0.87 9.08
N MET A 42 7.38 0.26 8.25
CA MET A 42 7.22 -1.09 7.70
C MET A 42 6.88 -2.19 8.73
N GLY A 43 7.28 -2.06 10.00
CA GLY A 43 6.99 -3.07 11.02
C GLY A 43 5.50 -3.25 11.35
N ILE A 44 4.68 -2.21 11.23
CA ILE A 44 3.22 -2.33 11.43
C ILE A 44 2.57 -3.09 10.26
N PHE A 45 3.12 -2.94 9.06
CA PHE A 45 2.60 -3.60 7.87
C PHE A 45 2.78 -5.11 7.93
N GLU A 46 3.96 -5.58 8.33
CA GLU A 46 4.22 -7.02 8.48
C GLU A 46 3.31 -7.66 9.53
N TRP A 47 3.07 -6.97 10.66
CA TRP A 47 2.16 -7.45 11.69
C TRP A 47 0.71 -7.58 11.19
N LEU A 48 0.19 -6.54 10.51
CA LEU A 48 -1.17 -6.54 9.97
C LEU A 48 -1.39 -7.58 8.87
N LEU A 49 -0.40 -7.78 7.99
CA LEU A 49 -0.44 -8.87 7.02
C LEU A 49 -0.52 -10.23 7.72
N GLY A 50 0.28 -10.41 8.77
CA GLY A 50 0.30 -11.63 9.58
C GLY A 50 -1.03 -11.96 10.24
N GLU A 51 -1.81 -10.95 10.67
CA GLU A 51 -3.16 -11.16 11.21
C GLU A 51 -4.12 -11.79 10.20
N ASP A 52 -3.92 -11.51 8.90
CA ASP A 52 -4.69 -12.08 7.79
C ASP A 52 -4.01 -13.33 7.18
N GLY A 53 -2.93 -13.83 7.78
CA GLY A 53 -2.20 -15.02 7.33
C GLY A 53 -1.23 -14.79 6.19
N TYR A 54 -0.90 -13.54 5.87
CA TYR A 54 0.05 -13.16 4.83
C TYR A 54 1.43 -12.85 5.39
N SER A 55 2.44 -13.09 4.56
CA SER A 55 3.81 -12.65 4.76
C SER A 55 4.18 -11.56 3.73
N MET A 56 5.21 -10.78 4.06
CA MET A 56 5.87 -9.89 3.10
C MET A 56 6.32 -10.61 1.82
N ALA A 57 6.68 -11.90 1.94
CA ALA A 57 7.13 -12.73 0.82
C ALA A 57 6.00 -13.10 -0.16
N ASP A 58 4.74 -13.01 0.26
CA ASP A 58 3.58 -13.35 -0.57
C ASP A 58 3.15 -12.18 -1.45
N LEU A 59 3.75 -11.00 -1.26
CA LEU A 59 3.39 -9.80 -1.99
C LEU A 59 3.89 -9.86 -3.43
N VAL A 60 3.00 -9.55 -4.35
CA VAL A 60 3.30 -9.44 -5.78
C VAL A 60 3.29 -7.98 -6.20
N GLU A 61 4.03 -7.67 -7.26
CA GLU A 61 3.97 -6.34 -7.89
C GLU A 61 2.56 -6.09 -8.42
N MET A 62 2.03 -4.92 -8.08
CA MET A 62 0.71 -4.50 -8.50
C MET A 62 0.80 -3.36 -9.50
N PRO A 63 -0.13 -3.27 -10.47
CA PRO A 63 -0.15 -2.16 -11.39
C PRO A 63 -0.28 -0.84 -10.62
N VAL A 64 0.55 0.14 -11.00
CA VAL A 64 0.48 1.49 -10.48
C VAL A 64 -0.75 2.16 -11.11
N GLN A 65 -1.79 2.36 -10.31
CA GLN A 65 -2.99 3.07 -10.73
C GLN A 65 -2.85 4.54 -10.37
N ASP A 66 -2.79 5.43 -11.34
CA ASP A 66 -2.67 6.87 -11.08
C ASP A 66 -3.84 7.35 -10.20
N SER A 67 -3.61 7.52 -8.89
CA SER A 67 -4.61 8.04 -7.95
C SER A 67 -4.77 9.55 -8.12
N THR A 68 -5.09 10.00 -9.33
CA THR A 68 -5.48 11.40 -9.60
C THR A 68 -6.99 11.62 -9.50
N ALA A 69 -7.77 10.58 -9.21
CA ALA A 69 -9.18 10.71 -8.85
C ALA A 69 -9.36 10.78 -7.33
N GLY A 70 -9.81 11.93 -6.80
CA GLY A 70 -10.29 12.03 -5.42
C GLY A 70 -9.73 13.18 -4.58
N ALA A 71 -9.80 14.41 -5.10
CA ALA A 71 -9.84 15.63 -4.27
C ALA A 71 -10.47 16.74 -5.14
N ALA A 72 -11.79 16.68 -5.29
CA ALA A 72 -12.62 17.80 -5.71
C ALA A 72 -13.40 18.30 -4.49
#